data_AF-A0A5E4JB17-F1
#
_entry.id   AF-A0A5E4JB17-F1
#
_cell.length_a   1.000
_cell.length_b   1.000
_cell.length_c   1.000
_cell.angle_alpha   90.00
_cell.angle_beta   90.00
_cell.angle_gamma   90.00
#
_symmetry.space_group_name_H-M   'P 1'
#
loop_
_entity.id
_entity.type
_entity.pdbx_description
1 polymer ?
#
loop_
_entity_poly.entity_id
_entity_poly.type
_entity_poly.pdbx_seq_one_letter_code
_entity_poly.pdbx_strand_id
1 'polypeptide(L)' 'MKIKEYVSNMYNEYKRIIIISKKPTLEEYLDLVRISAIGIGLIGLIGFLVEVVSGVISRV' A
#
# COMPACT_ATOMS: atom_id res chain seq x y z
N MET A 1 32.85 -0.47 19.97
CA MET A 1 31.74 0.17 19.22
C MET A 1 30.45 -0.09 20.00
N LYS A 2 29.83 0.94 20.59
CA LYS A 2 28.65 0.77 21.46
C LYS A 2 27.40 0.63 20.60
N ILE A 3 26.86 -0.58 20.49
CA ILE A 3 25.67 -0.90 19.66
C ILE A 3 24.49 0.06 19.93
N LYS A 4 24.29 0.46 21.18
CA LYS A 4 23.24 1.42 21.59
C LYS A 4 23.37 2.79 20.90
N GLU A 5 24.61 3.26 20.71
CA GLU A 5 24.91 4.55 20.10
C GLU A 5 24.72 4.48 18.58
N TYR A 6 25.07 3.36 17.96
CA TYR A 6 24.83 3.08 16.55
C TYR A 6 23.33 3.09 16.20
N VAL A 7 22.51 2.35 16.96
CA VAL A 7 21.05 2.29 16.72
C VAL A 7 20.38 3.66 16.93
N SER A 8 20.81 4.40 17.95
CA SER A 8 20.30 5.75 18.20
C SER A 8 20.61 6.70 17.05
N ASN A 9 21.82 6.62 16.49
CA ASN A 9 22.21 7.45 15.34
C ASN A 9 21.41 7.08 14.09
N MET A 10 21.23 5.79 13.80
CA MET A 10 20.39 5.33 12.67
C MET A 10 18.94 5.82 12.78
N TYR A 11 18.33 5.72 13.95
CA TYR A 11 16.97 6.22 14.15
C TYR A 11 16.85 7.72 13.86
N ASN A 12 17.82 8.50 14.33
CA ASN A 12 17.85 9.95 14.08
C ASN A 12 18.06 10.28 12.60
N GLU A 13 18.87 9.51 11.88
CA GLU A 13 19.06 9.63 10.44
C GLU A 13 17.77 9.33 9.67
N TYR A 14 17.10 8.21 9.96
CA TYR A 14 15.82 7.86 9.32
C TYR A 14 14.72 8.87 9.61
N LYS A 15 14.65 9.38 10.85
CA LYS A 15 13.70 10.42 11.22
C LYS A 15 13.89 11.69 10.39
N ARG A 16 15.14 12.10 10.14
CA ARG A 16 15.44 13.27 9.29
C ARG A 16 14.97 13.06 7.86
N ILE A 17 15.17 11.87 7.30
CA ILE A 17 14.75 11.54 5.93
C ILE A 17 13.23 11.69 5.78
N ILE A 18 12.44 11.17 6.74
CA ILE A 18 10.97 11.28 6.71
C ILE A 18 10.52 12.74 6.81
N ILE A 19 11.21 13.56 7.60
CA ILE A 19 10.88 14.99 7.75
C ILE A 19 11.21 15.79 6.48
N ILE A 20 12.33 15.47 5.81
CA ILE A 20 12.78 16.16 4.60
C ILE A 20 12.00 15.70 3.37
N SER A 21 11.46 14.46 3.38
CA SER A 21 10.67 13.94 2.27
C SER A 21 9.43 14.80 1.99
N LYS A 22 9.12 15.00 0.71
CA LYS A 22 7.91 15.72 0.29
C LYS A 22 6.69 14.91 0.74
N LYS A 23 5.95 15.44 1.70
CA LYS A 23 4.66 14.88 2.09
C LYS A 23 3.66 15.11 0.95
N PRO A 24 2.84 14.10 0.61
CA PRO A 24 1.85 14.26 -0.44
C PRO A 24 0.87 15.38 -0.07
N THR A 25 0.46 16.16 -1.07
CA THR A 25 -0.68 17.07 -0.89
C THR A 25 -1.98 16.27 -0.81
N LEU A 26 -3.05 16.89 -0.30
CA LEU A 26 -4.35 16.24 -0.23
C LEU A 26 -4.88 15.85 -1.62
N GLU A 27 -4.61 16.67 -2.63
CA GLU A 27 -4.94 16.39 -4.02
C GLU A 27 -4.17 15.18 -4.57
N GLU A 28 -2.84 15.16 -4.44
CA GLU A 28 -1.99 14.03 -4.86
C GLU A 28 -2.43 12.72 -4.18
N TYR A 29 -2.77 12.79 -2.89
CA TYR A 29 -3.27 11.64 -2.15
C TYR A 29 -4.60 11.14 -2.70
N LEU A 30 -5.57 12.03 -2.92
CA LEU A 30 -6.90 11.65 -3.43
C LEU A 30 -6.82 11.05 -4.85
N ASP A 31 -5.95 11.59 -5.71
CA ASP A 31 -5.76 11.05 -7.06
C ASP A 31 -5.16 9.64 -7.01
N LEU A 32 -4.15 9.42 -6.17
CA LEU A 32 -3.57 8.09 -5.95
C LEU A 32 -4.61 7.11 -5.40
N VAL A 33 -5.43 7.53 -4.44
CA VAL A 33 -6.51 6.71 -3.87
C VAL A 33 -7.54 6.37 -4.94
N ARG A 34 -7.94 7.33 -5.77
CA ARG A 34 -8.92 7.08 -6.85
C ARG A 34 -8.43 6.02 -7.83
N ILE A 35 -7.21 6.15 -8.32
CA ILE A 35 -6.63 5.20 -9.28
C ILE A 35 -6.44 3.83 -8.63
N SER A 36 -5.94 3.79 -7.39
CA SER A 36 -5.73 2.55 -6.64
C SER A 36 -7.05 1.83 -6.33
N ALA A 37 -8.09 2.57 -5.94
CA ALA A 37 -9.42 2.03 -5.68
C ALA A 37 -10.05 1.40 -6.94
N ILE A 38 -9.87 2.03 -8.10
CA ILE A 38 -10.30 1.47 -9.38
C ILE A 38 -9.55 0.16 -9.67
N GLY A 39 -8.23 0.14 -9.49
CA GLY A 39 -7.42 -1.06 -9.71
C GLY A 39 -7.82 -2.24 -8.80
N ILE A 40 -7.97 -1.98 -7.50
CA ILE A 40 -8.43 -2.98 -6.53
C ILE A 40 -9.83 -3.46 -6.88
N GLY A 41 -10.74 -2.55 -7.25
CA GLY A 41 -12.11 -2.89 -7.65
C GLY A 41 -12.14 -3.80 -8.88
N LEU A 42 -11.34 -3.53 -9.90
CA LEU A 42 -11.26 -4.34 -11.10
C LEU A 42 -10.71 -5.75 -10.81
N ILE A 43 -9.59 -5.84 -10.09
CA ILE A 43 -8.97 -7.13 -9.75
C ILE A 43 -9.91 -7.95 -8.86
N GLY A 44 -10.53 -7.31 -7.86
CA GLY A 44 -11.50 -7.95 -6.97
C GLY A 44 -12.73 -8.46 -7.72
N LEU A 45 -13.25 -7.67 -8.67
CA LEU A 45 -14.39 -8.08 -9.49
C LEU A 45 -14.04 -9.28 -10.39
N ILE A 46 -12.87 -9.27 -11.03
CA ILE A 46 -12.42 -10.39 -11.86
C ILE A 46 -12.28 -11.67 -11.02
N GLY A 47 -11.62 -11.59 -9.86
CA GLY A 47 -11.49 -12.72 -8.95
C GLY A 47 -12.84 -13.22 -8.46
N PHE A 48 -13.76 -12.31 -8.13
CA PHE A 48 -15.12 -12.65 -7.72
C PHE A 48 -15.90 -13.37 -8.82
N LEU A 49 -15.83 -12.90 -10.07
CA LEU A 49 -16.51 -13.55 -11.20
C LEU A 49 -15.98 -14.97 -11.43
N VAL A 50 -14.67 -15.17 -11.35
CA VAL A 50 -14.05 -16.50 -11.49
C VAL A 50 -14.54 -17.44 -10.39
N GLU A 51 -14.56 -16.98 -9.14
CA GLU A 51 -15.01 -17.79 -8.00
C GLU A 51 -16.50 -18.15 -8.11
N VAL A 52 -17.34 -17.19 -8.51
CA VAL A 52 -18.78 -17.43 -8.70
C VAL A 52 -19.01 -18.46 -9.80
N VAL A 53 -18.35 -18.32 -10.95
CA VAL A 53 -18.51 -19.28 -12.06
C VAL A 53 -18.01 -20.67 -11.67
N SER A 54 -16.83 -20.76 -11.03
CA SER A 54 -16.28 -22.02 -10.53
C SER A 54 -17.22 -22.69 -9.52
N GLY A 55 -17.76 -21.91 -8.58
CA GLY A 55 -18.68 -22.41 -7.56
C GLY A 55 -20.03 -22.87 -8.11
N VAL A 56 -20.51 -22.29 -9.22
CA VAL A 56 -21.72 -22.76 -9.92
C VAL A 56 -21.42 -24.06 -10.68
N ILE A 57 -20.29 -24.14 -11.40
CA ILE A 57 -19.89 -25.35 -12.13
C ILE A 57 -19.66 -26.52 -11.17
N SER A 58 -19.01 -26.30 -10.03
CA SER A 58 -18.71 -27.36 -9.06
C SER A 58 -19.94 -27.89 -8.31
N ARG A 59 -21.07 -27.17 -8.32
CA ARG A 59 -22.31 -27.57 -7.65
C ARG A 59 -23.31 -28.26 -8.57
N VAL A 60 -23.05 -28.27 -9.88
CA VAL A 60 -23.80 -29.01 -10.90
C VAL A 60 -23.13 -30.36 -11.12
#